data_AF-A0A2D8FT00-F1
#
_entry.id   AF-A0A2D8FT00-F1
#
_cell.length_a   1.000
_cell.length_b   1.000
_cell.length_c   1.000
_cell.angle_alpha   90.00
_cell.angle_beta   90.00
_cell.angle_gamma   90.00
#
_symmetry.space_group_name_H-M   'P 1'
#
loop_
_entity.id
_entity.type
_entity.pdbx_description
1 polymer ?
#
loop_
_entity_poly.entity_id
_entity_poly.type
_entity_poly.pdbx_seq_one_letter_code
_entity_poly.pdbx_strand_id
1 'polypeptide(L)'
;HPLTVAARYRSGPQSLIGPELYPWWLFAVKTALVVMGCVTLIGLAVRVLVGDIYLGQAIGQSFGALFSGAVTVIGVVTLIGFVLERQEKKPDFIAKWRVKDLGLFELGGDLDAETWRERLARGRDAARAAKPGPAVRKSAEMSPAAKAVASAIAWAVLLLWWTGLLPMASIRPEDLAGSLDGVDYGRILVQIVDVAYWPVTLFAAARVVFDLMRAASGGNARLTAVGDISFGAAAAWGLLWLWFWSPLSPVIWVGTATDFFDRVRSLFDRTGDHGGELAALLMIIVVWAFVGEVWRVLRGVGRMIVGRC
;
A
#
# COMPACT_ATOMS: atom_id res chain seq x y z
N HIS A 1 -9.32 14.35 -50.14
CA HIS A 1 -10.17 13.31 -49.52
C HIS A 1 -9.98 13.37 -48.00
N PRO A 2 -11.01 13.23 -47.15
CA PRO A 2 -10.88 13.37 -45.69
C PRO A 2 -9.82 12.43 -45.08
N LEU A 3 -9.61 11.26 -45.68
CA LEU A 3 -8.56 10.32 -45.31
C LEU A 3 -7.12 10.76 -45.65
N THR A 4 -6.91 11.62 -46.66
CA THR A 4 -5.55 12.09 -47.02
C THR A 4 -5.05 13.20 -46.10
N VAL A 5 -5.97 13.86 -45.38
CA VAL A 5 -5.68 14.90 -44.38
C VAL A 5 -5.41 14.28 -43.00
N ALA A 6 -6.10 13.20 -42.62
CA ALA A 6 -5.79 12.40 -41.43
C ALA A 6 -4.40 11.74 -41.48
N ALA A 7 -3.85 11.56 -42.69
CA ALA A 7 -2.58 10.89 -42.94
C ALA A 7 -1.33 11.78 -42.75
N ARG A 8 -1.46 13.11 -42.72
CA ARG A 8 -0.33 14.02 -42.48
C ARG A 8 -0.15 14.31 -40.99
N TYR A 9 0.15 13.32 -40.17
CA TYR A 9 0.60 13.60 -38.80
C TYR A 9 -0.48 14.27 -37.92
N ARG A 10 -1.22 13.47 -37.14
CA ARG A 10 -1.35 13.94 -35.75
C ARG A 10 0.06 13.89 -35.19
N SER A 11 0.76 15.02 -35.17
CA SER A 11 2.09 15.19 -34.61
C SER A 11 2.00 15.00 -33.11
N GLY A 12 2.22 13.75 -32.68
CA GLY A 12 2.23 13.34 -31.28
C GLY A 12 2.20 11.83 -31.15
N PRO A 13 2.52 11.28 -29.96
CA PRO A 13 2.41 9.85 -29.68
C PRO A 13 0.99 9.35 -30.05
N GLN A 14 0.90 8.34 -30.91
CA GLN A 14 -0.38 7.74 -31.31
C GLN A 14 -0.91 6.71 -30.29
N SER A 15 -0.09 6.35 -29.31
CA SER A 15 -0.45 5.48 -28.19
C SER A 15 -0.87 6.31 -26.98
N LEU A 16 -1.89 5.84 -26.23
CA LEU A 16 -2.29 6.43 -24.95
C LEU A 16 -1.17 6.35 -23.91
N ILE A 17 -0.43 5.25 -23.92
CA ILE A 17 0.74 4.99 -23.08
C ILE A 17 1.85 4.46 -24.00
N GLY A 18 3.01 5.13 -24.03
CA GLY A 18 4.15 4.73 -24.84
C GLY A 18 4.86 3.48 -24.29
N PRO A 19 5.68 2.78 -25.10
CA PRO A 19 6.42 1.59 -24.67
C PRO A 19 7.40 1.84 -23.51
N GLU A 20 7.88 3.07 -23.36
CA GLU A 20 8.75 3.49 -22.25
C GLU A 20 7.98 3.56 -20.92
N LEU A 21 6.74 4.08 -20.96
CA LEU A 21 5.91 4.30 -19.78
C LEU A 21 5.06 3.07 -19.42
N TYR A 22 4.82 2.17 -20.39
CA TYR A 22 3.92 1.02 -20.24
C TYR A 22 4.23 0.13 -19.02
N PRO A 23 5.49 -0.28 -18.76
CA PRO A 23 5.79 -1.11 -17.60
C PRO A 23 5.45 -0.42 -16.26
N TRP A 24 5.73 0.89 -16.17
CA TRP A 24 5.44 1.71 -15.00
C TRP A 24 3.94 1.94 -14.80
N TRP A 25 3.21 2.20 -15.89
CA TRP A 25 1.76 2.31 -15.87
C TRP A 25 1.11 1.00 -15.38
N LEU A 26 1.55 -0.15 -15.90
CA LEU A 26 1.03 -1.46 -15.51
C LEU A 26 1.31 -1.75 -14.03
N PHE A 27 2.53 -1.42 -13.56
CA PHE A 27 2.88 -1.53 -12.15
C PHE A 27 2.00 -0.65 -11.26
N ALA A 28 1.75 0.60 -11.67
CA ALA A 28 0.89 1.53 -10.94
C ALA A 28 -0.55 1.03 -10.87
N VAL A 29 -1.13 0.56 -11.98
CA VAL A 29 -2.47 -0.03 -12.03
C VAL A 29 -2.56 -1.23 -11.09
N LYS A 30 -1.64 -2.19 -11.19
CA LYS A 30 -1.64 -3.38 -10.34
C LYS A 30 -1.51 -3.03 -8.86
N THR A 31 -0.60 -2.12 -8.54
CA THR A 31 -0.41 -1.64 -7.16
C THR A 31 -1.69 -0.99 -6.63
N ALA A 32 -2.35 -0.14 -7.44
CA ALA A 32 -3.60 0.49 -7.05
C ALA A 32 -4.76 -0.50 -6.86
N LEU A 33 -4.85 -1.53 -7.71
CA LEU A 33 -5.82 -2.61 -7.54
C LEU A 33 -5.54 -3.47 -6.30
N VAL A 34 -4.28 -3.76 -5.99
CA VAL A 34 -3.89 -4.48 -4.76
C VAL A 34 -4.24 -3.65 -3.53
N VAL A 35 -3.90 -2.36 -3.50
CA VAL A 35 -4.27 -1.46 -2.41
C VAL A 35 -5.78 -1.43 -2.24
N MET A 36 -6.53 -1.27 -3.32
CA MET A 36 -8.00 -1.29 -3.29
C MET A 36 -8.54 -2.63 -2.75
N GLY A 37 -7.99 -3.76 -3.20
CA GLY A 37 -8.36 -5.09 -2.72
C GLY A 37 -8.08 -5.27 -1.23
N CYS A 38 -6.91 -4.84 -0.76
CA CYS A 38 -6.55 -4.87 0.66
C CYS A 38 -7.48 -4.00 1.52
N VAL A 39 -7.73 -2.76 1.12
CA VAL A 39 -8.67 -1.86 1.81
C VAL A 39 -10.07 -2.49 1.85
N THR A 40 -10.48 -3.13 0.75
CA THR A 40 -11.78 -3.81 0.68
C THR A 40 -11.88 -5.01 1.58
N LEU A 41 -10.84 -5.84 1.61
CA LEU A 41 -10.79 -6.99 2.52
C LEU A 41 -10.76 -6.55 3.99
N ILE A 42 -10.04 -5.48 4.32
CA ILE A 42 -10.03 -4.92 5.69
C ILE A 42 -11.41 -4.44 6.06
N GLY A 43 -12.07 -3.65 5.21
CA GLY A 43 -13.42 -3.16 5.49
C GLY A 43 -14.44 -4.29 5.62
N LEU A 44 -14.33 -5.33 4.78
CA LEU A 44 -15.18 -6.52 4.86
C LEU A 44 -14.90 -7.32 6.15
N ALA A 45 -13.64 -7.50 6.52
CA ALA A 45 -13.26 -8.17 7.77
C ALA A 45 -13.83 -7.43 8.98
N VAL A 46 -13.74 -6.11 9.01
CA VAL A 46 -14.34 -5.27 10.07
C VAL A 46 -15.86 -5.46 10.09
N ARG A 47 -16.55 -5.35 8.95
CA ARG A 47 -18.02 -5.51 8.89
C ARG A 47 -18.50 -6.89 9.31
N VAL A 48 -17.77 -7.94 8.95
CA VAL A 48 -18.07 -9.33 9.36
C VAL A 48 -17.83 -9.51 10.86
N LEU A 49 -16.72 -8.99 11.38
CA LEU A 49 -16.40 -9.05 12.82
C LEU A 49 -17.46 -8.30 13.65
N VAL A 50 -17.89 -7.12 13.18
CA VAL A 50 -18.91 -6.28 13.85
C VAL A 50 -20.34 -6.83 13.73
N GLY A 51 -20.54 -7.89 12.93
CA GLY A 51 -21.84 -8.57 12.82
C GLY A 51 -22.91 -7.81 12.02
N ASP A 52 -22.50 -6.79 11.25
CA ASP A 52 -23.42 -5.84 10.62
C ASP A 52 -24.07 -6.38 9.32
N ILE A 53 -23.51 -7.43 8.71
CA ILE A 53 -24.00 -7.98 7.43
C ILE A 53 -23.81 -9.51 7.33
N TYR A 54 -24.81 -10.23 6.78
CA TYR A 54 -24.63 -11.61 6.34
C TYR A 54 -23.56 -11.71 5.23
N LEU A 55 -22.59 -12.62 5.41
CA LEU A 55 -21.44 -12.86 4.51
C LEU A 55 -21.82 -12.88 3.02
N GLY A 56 -22.95 -13.48 2.65
CA GLY A 56 -23.40 -13.58 1.25
C GLY A 56 -23.83 -12.24 0.63
N GLN A 57 -24.45 -11.35 1.40
CA GLN A 57 -24.94 -10.05 0.93
C GLN A 57 -23.80 -9.03 0.85
N ALA A 58 -22.85 -9.10 1.79
CA ALA A 58 -21.62 -8.31 1.79
C ALA A 58 -20.75 -8.59 0.55
N ILE A 59 -20.63 -9.85 0.13
CA ILE A 59 -19.82 -10.24 -1.04
C ILE A 59 -20.41 -9.64 -2.34
N GLY A 60 -21.73 -9.70 -2.52
CA GLY A 60 -22.39 -9.20 -3.73
C GLY A 60 -22.29 -7.67 -3.92
N GLN A 61 -22.51 -6.90 -2.86
CA GLN A 61 -22.36 -5.44 -2.89
C GLN A 61 -20.89 -5.01 -3.03
N SER A 62 -19.98 -5.72 -2.36
CA SER A 62 -18.53 -5.45 -2.46
C SER A 62 -18.00 -5.72 -3.87
N PHE A 63 -18.52 -6.72 -4.58
CA PHE A 63 -18.06 -7.03 -5.94
C PHE A 63 -18.42 -5.92 -6.94
N GLY A 64 -19.64 -5.38 -6.88
CA GLY A 64 -20.05 -4.26 -7.74
C GLY A 64 -19.22 -2.99 -7.49
N ALA A 65 -18.98 -2.68 -6.22
CA ALA A 65 -18.19 -1.51 -5.82
C ALA A 65 -16.68 -1.69 -6.15
N LEU A 66 -16.14 -2.90 -6.00
CA LEU A 66 -14.78 -3.25 -6.42
C LEU A 66 -14.60 -3.12 -7.93
N PHE A 67 -15.56 -3.61 -8.72
CA PHE A 67 -15.47 -3.54 -10.17
C PHE A 67 -15.54 -2.09 -10.67
N SER A 68 -16.50 -1.30 -10.16
CA SER A 68 -16.59 0.12 -10.48
C SER A 68 -15.34 0.89 -10.02
N GLY A 69 -14.83 0.60 -8.83
CA GLY A 69 -13.57 1.15 -8.32
C GLY A 69 -12.38 0.80 -9.22
N ALA A 70 -12.28 -0.45 -9.68
CA ALA A 70 -11.21 -0.90 -10.57
C ALA A 70 -11.19 -0.10 -11.88
N VAL A 71 -12.35 0.05 -12.53
CA VAL A 71 -12.47 0.80 -13.79
C VAL A 71 -12.07 2.27 -13.59
N THR A 72 -12.52 2.89 -12.50
CA THR A 72 -12.17 4.28 -12.16
C THR A 72 -10.67 4.44 -11.91
N VAL A 73 -10.07 3.55 -11.10
CA VAL A 73 -8.64 3.55 -10.80
C VAL A 73 -7.81 3.40 -12.07
N ILE A 74 -8.16 2.44 -12.93
CA ILE A 74 -7.50 2.25 -14.23
C ILE A 74 -7.62 3.53 -15.08
N GLY A 75 -8.81 4.13 -15.15
CA GLY A 75 -9.06 5.37 -15.89
C GLY A 75 -8.18 6.53 -15.40
N VAL A 76 -8.12 6.76 -14.09
CA VAL A 76 -7.31 7.84 -13.49
C VAL A 76 -5.82 7.60 -13.71
N VAL A 77 -5.32 6.38 -13.49
CA VAL A 77 -3.90 6.05 -13.71
C VAL A 77 -3.54 6.18 -15.20
N THR A 78 -4.46 5.83 -16.10
CA THR A 78 -4.30 6.03 -17.55
C THR A 78 -4.28 7.50 -17.92
N LEU A 79 -5.13 8.33 -17.32
CA LEU A 79 -5.13 9.78 -17.54
C LEU A 79 -3.80 10.42 -17.08
N ILE A 80 -3.30 10.01 -15.91
CA ILE A 80 -1.98 10.46 -15.42
C ILE A 80 -0.89 10.03 -16.39
N GLY A 81 -0.88 8.76 -16.80
CA GLY A 81 0.11 8.25 -17.76
C GLY A 81 0.06 8.99 -19.09
N PHE A 82 -1.14 9.32 -19.56
CA PHE A 82 -1.34 10.13 -20.77
C PHE A 82 -0.79 11.56 -20.64
N VAL A 83 -0.97 12.21 -19.50
CA VAL A 83 -0.40 13.55 -19.23
C VAL A 83 1.13 13.48 -19.18
N LEU A 84 1.69 12.42 -18.60
CA LEU A 84 3.15 12.19 -18.53
C LEU A 84 3.75 11.91 -19.91
N GLU A 85 3.06 11.14 -20.75
CA GLU A 85 3.51 10.80 -22.10
C GLU A 85 3.60 12.04 -23.02
N ARG A 86 2.87 13.11 -22.68
CA ARG A 86 2.87 14.39 -23.43
C ARG A 86 3.92 15.40 -22.97
N GLN A 87 4.70 15.09 -21.93
CA GLN A 87 5.78 15.98 -21.49
C GLN A 87 6.99 15.86 -22.44
N GLU A 88 7.52 16.99 -22.91
CA GLU A 88 8.69 17.01 -23.83
C GLU A 88 9.97 16.44 -23.20
N LYS A 89 10.09 16.52 -21.88
CA LYS A 89 11.20 15.96 -21.10
C LYS A 89 10.67 14.93 -20.12
N LYS A 90 10.88 13.66 -20.43
CA LYS A 90 10.62 12.56 -19.50
C LYS A 90 11.81 12.41 -18.54
N PRO A 91 11.58 12.13 -17.25
CA PRO A 91 12.66 11.79 -16.34
C PRO A 91 13.46 10.57 -16.84
N ASP A 92 14.78 10.60 -16.70
CA ASP A 92 15.68 9.54 -17.19
C ASP A 92 15.31 8.14 -16.67
N PHE A 93 14.72 8.03 -15.48
CA PHE A 93 14.29 6.75 -14.91
C PHE A 93 13.06 6.14 -15.60
N ILE A 94 12.20 6.97 -16.23
CA ILE A 94 11.08 6.52 -17.05
C ILE A 94 11.59 6.13 -18.43
N ALA A 95 12.46 6.97 -19.01
CA ALA A 95 12.97 6.77 -20.36
C ALA A 95 13.99 5.62 -20.48
N LYS A 96 14.77 5.33 -19.43
CA LYS A 96 15.92 4.40 -19.45
C LYS A 96 15.81 3.30 -18.39
N TRP A 97 14.65 2.68 -18.26
CA TRP A 97 14.48 1.53 -17.38
C TRP A 97 15.34 0.34 -17.88
N ARG A 98 15.89 -0.47 -16.97
CA ARG A 98 16.84 -1.54 -17.32
C ARG A 98 16.18 -2.91 -17.26
N VAL A 99 16.66 -3.86 -18.06
CA VAL A 99 16.19 -5.26 -18.08
C VAL A 99 16.19 -5.90 -16.68
N LYS A 100 17.16 -5.55 -15.81
CA LYS A 100 17.21 -6.02 -14.42
C LYS A 100 16.04 -5.55 -13.55
N ASP A 101 15.33 -4.51 -13.96
CA ASP A 101 14.12 -4.03 -13.28
C ASP A 101 12.87 -4.77 -13.79
N LEU A 102 12.98 -5.73 -14.74
CA LEU A 102 11.85 -6.60 -15.15
C LEU A 102 11.23 -7.31 -13.96
N GLY A 103 12.04 -7.76 -12.98
CA GLY A 103 11.55 -8.45 -11.80
C GLY A 103 10.52 -7.65 -11.00
N LEU A 104 10.55 -6.32 -11.04
CA LEU A 104 9.52 -5.45 -10.45
C LEU A 104 8.19 -5.54 -11.22
N PHE A 105 8.26 -5.57 -12.55
CA PHE A 105 7.09 -5.68 -13.42
C PHE A 105 6.52 -7.13 -13.42
N GLU A 106 7.39 -8.13 -13.27
CA GLU A 106 7.06 -9.55 -13.10
C GLU A 106 6.51 -9.88 -11.70
N LEU A 107 6.81 -9.08 -10.67
CA LEU A 107 6.09 -9.18 -9.39
C LEU A 107 4.59 -8.92 -9.57
N GLY A 108 4.22 -8.24 -10.66
CA GLY A 108 2.84 -8.17 -11.16
C GLY A 108 2.42 -9.33 -12.07
N GLY A 109 3.34 -10.09 -12.67
CA GLY A 109 3.06 -11.33 -13.42
C GLY A 109 2.74 -12.51 -12.51
N ASP A 110 3.25 -12.51 -11.28
CA ASP A 110 2.86 -13.46 -10.23
C ASP A 110 1.40 -13.33 -9.77
N LEU A 111 0.70 -12.25 -10.17
CA LEU A 111 -0.74 -12.02 -9.96
C LEU A 111 -1.59 -12.45 -11.17
N ASP A 112 -0.98 -13.05 -12.20
CA ASP A 112 -1.70 -13.54 -13.37
C ASP A 112 -2.54 -14.77 -13.00
N ALA A 113 -3.78 -14.81 -13.48
CA ALA A 113 -4.75 -15.83 -13.10
C ALA A 113 -4.26 -17.24 -13.49
N GLU A 114 -3.52 -17.35 -14.58
CA GLU A 114 -2.96 -18.60 -15.10
C GLU A 114 -1.83 -19.11 -14.20
N THR A 115 -0.89 -18.24 -13.80
CA THR A 115 0.20 -18.59 -12.88
C THR A 115 -0.32 -18.92 -11.48
N TRP A 116 -1.34 -18.21 -11.00
CA TRP A 116 -2.04 -18.54 -9.76
C TRP A 116 -2.74 -19.89 -9.83
N ARG A 117 -3.45 -20.18 -10.92
CA ARG A 117 -4.13 -21.45 -11.13
C ARG A 117 -3.13 -22.61 -11.20
N GLU A 118 -1.99 -22.41 -11.86
CA GLU A 118 -0.90 -23.39 -11.88
C GLU A 118 -0.29 -23.62 -10.50
N ARG A 119 -0.09 -22.58 -9.68
CA ARG A 119 0.43 -22.73 -8.31
C ARG A 119 -0.55 -23.46 -7.39
N LEU A 120 -1.84 -23.16 -7.52
CA LEU A 120 -2.90 -23.89 -6.81
C LEU A 120 -2.97 -25.36 -7.26
N ALA A 121 -2.81 -25.61 -8.56
CA ALA A 121 -2.79 -26.96 -9.13
C ALA A 121 -1.54 -27.78 -8.73
N ARG A 122 -0.37 -27.13 -8.57
CA ARG A 122 0.89 -27.81 -8.18
C ARG A 122 0.99 -28.13 -6.69
N GLY A 123 0.08 -27.63 -5.85
CA GLY A 123 0.03 -27.92 -4.41
C GLY A 123 1.16 -27.29 -3.60
N ARG A 124 0.98 -27.29 -2.27
CA ARG A 124 1.84 -26.60 -1.27
C ARG A 124 3.29 -27.08 -1.26
N ASP A 125 3.54 -28.31 -1.75
CA ASP A 125 4.85 -28.97 -1.69
C ASP A 125 5.80 -28.53 -2.81
N ALA A 126 5.28 -28.20 -4.00
CA ALA A 126 6.09 -27.69 -5.11
C ALA A 126 6.61 -26.26 -4.85
N ALA A 127 5.83 -25.44 -4.15
CA ALA A 127 6.22 -24.07 -3.77
C ALA A 127 7.37 -24.04 -2.75
N ARG A 128 7.50 -25.07 -1.91
CA ARG A 128 8.59 -25.19 -0.92
C ARG A 128 9.91 -25.63 -1.57
N ALA A 129 9.84 -26.38 -2.67
CA ALA A 129 10.98 -26.87 -3.44
C ALA A 129 11.56 -25.83 -4.41
N ALA A 130 10.74 -24.89 -4.91
CA ALA A 130 11.14 -23.86 -5.86
C ALA A 130 11.76 -22.62 -5.20
N LYS A 131 12.74 -22.78 -4.30
CA LYS A 131 13.49 -21.62 -3.80
C LYS A 131 14.51 -21.21 -4.86
N PRO A 132 14.39 -20.02 -5.48
CA PRO A 132 15.36 -19.57 -6.46
C PRO A 132 16.75 -19.46 -5.81
N GLY A 133 17.77 -19.95 -6.51
CA GLY A 133 19.15 -19.92 -6.04
C GLY A 133 19.65 -18.49 -5.75
N PRO A 134 20.73 -18.33 -4.96
CA PRO A 134 21.25 -17.01 -4.56
C PRO A 134 21.55 -16.08 -5.75
N ALA A 135 22.01 -16.64 -6.87
CA ALA A 135 22.32 -15.89 -8.09
C ALA A 135 21.05 -15.33 -8.78
N VAL A 136 19.95 -16.08 -8.79
CA VAL A 136 18.66 -15.64 -9.33
C VAL A 136 18.07 -14.54 -8.44
N ARG A 137 18.16 -14.68 -7.11
CA ARG A 137 17.75 -13.64 -6.16
C ARG A 137 18.52 -12.34 -6.36
N LYS A 138 19.84 -12.42 -6.59
CA LYS A 138 20.71 -11.24 -6.82
C LYS A 138 20.45 -10.58 -8.18
N SER A 139 20.05 -11.35 -9.20
CA SER A 139 19.65 -10.81 -10.50
C SER A 139 18.24 -10.19 -10.49
N ALA A 140 17.37 -10.63 -9.57
CA ALA A 140 16.03 -10.08 -9.34
C ALA A 140 16.01 -8.90 -8.36
N GLU A 141 17.16 -8.55 -7.76
CA GLU A 141 17.25 -7.37 -6.89
C GLU A 141 17.15 -6.09 -7.72
N MET A 142 15.99 -5.44 -7.61
CA MET A 142 15.70 -4.16 -8.27
C MET A 142 16.79 -3.12 -7.98
N SER A 143 17.04 -2.25 -8.95
CA SER A 143 17.90 -1.10 -8.72
C SER A 143 17.36 -0.19 -7.59
N PRO A 144 18.24 0.49 -6.82
CA PRO A 144 17.81 1.44 -5.80
C PRO A 144 16.86 2.53 -6.31
N ALA A 145 17.07 2.98 -7.56
CA ALA A 145 16.19 3.93 -8.23
C ALA A 145 14.81 3.31 -8.53
N ALA A 146 14.74 2.09 -9.08
CA ALA A 146 13.47 1.42 -9.34
C ALA A 146 12.67 1.15 -8.06
N LYS A 147 13.33 0.79 -6.95
CA LYS A 147 12.68 0.66 -5.62
C LYS A 147 12.10 2.00 -5.15
N ALA A 148 12.82 3.09 -5.37
CA ALA A 148 12.35 4.42 -5.00
C ALA A 148 11.15 4.86 -5.84
N VAL A 149 11.17 4.63 -7.16
CA VAL A 149 10.00 4.93 -8.04
C VAL A 149 8.80 4.07 -7.65
N ALA A 150 9.00 2.77 -7.41
CA ALA A 150 7.92 1.87 -6.97
C ALA A 150 7.28 2.35 -5.65
N SER A 151 8.12 2.76 -4.68
CA SER A 151 7.67 3.36 -3.43
C SER A 151 6.90 4.67 -3.65
N ALA A 152 7.41 5.56 -4.51
CA ALA A 152 6.74 6.80 -4.85
C ALA A 152 5.36 6.56 -5.48
N ILE A 153 5.25 5.59 -6.38
CA ILE A 153 3.97 5.19 -7.00
C ILE A 153 2.99 4.67 -5.93
N ALA A 154 3.45 3.77 -5.06
CA ALA A 154 2.61 3.21 -3.99
C ALA A 154 2.09 4.30 -3.04
N TRP A 155 2.96 5.21 -2.60
CA TRP A 155 2.56 6.34 -1.76
C TRP A 155 1.70 7.36 -2.49
N ALA A 156 1.90 7.58 -3.79
CA ALA A 156 1.05 8.48 -4.57
C ALA A 156 -0.36 7.92 -4.72
N VAL A 157 -0.50 6.62 -4.98
CA VAL A 157 -1.79 5.94 -5.00
C VAL A 157 -2.48 6.05 -3.64
N LEU A 158 -1.75 5.77 -2.55
CA LEU A 158 -2.29 5.87 -1.19
C LEU A 158 -2.72 7.31 -0.87
N LEU A 159 -1.91 8.31 -1.24
CA LEU A 159 -2.23 9.74 -1.04
C LEU A 159 -3.48 10.17 -1.80
N LEU A 160 -3.59 9.76 -3.06
CA LEU A 160 -4.75 10.06 -3.88
C LEU A 160 -6.02 9.39 -3.33
N TRP A 161 -5.91 8.17 -2.81
CA TRP A 161 -7.01 7.53 -2.10
C TRP A 161 -7.37 8.25 -0.80
N TRP A 162 -6.38 8.55 0.05
CA TRP A 162 -6.57 9.22 1.34
C TRP A 162 -7.24 10.59 1.21
N THR A 163 -6.88 11.35 0.18
CA THR A 163 -7.45 12.67 -0.12
C THR A 163 -8.79 12.61 -0.85
N GLY A 164 -9.27 11.42 -1.21
CA GLY A 164 -10.50 11.23 -2.00
C GLY A 164 -10.37 11.60 -3.48
N LEU A 165 -9.17 11.92 -3.97
CA LEU A 165 -8.91 12.22 -5.38
C LEU A 165 -8.94 10.98 -6.28
N LEU A 166 -8.73 9.78 -5.70
CA LEU A 166 -9.09 8.50 -6.32
C LEU A 166 -10.45 8.08 -5.75
N PRO A 167 -11.56 8.22 -6.50
CA PRO A 167 -12.88 7.81 -6.03
C PRO A 167 -12.97 6.28 -6.01
N MET A 168 -12.50 5.67 -4.92
CA MET A 168 -12.80 4.27 -4.60
C MET A 168 -14.18 4.25 -3.93
N ALA A 169 -15.22 4.07 -4.74
CA ALA A 169 -16.63 4.19 -4.38
C ALA A 169 -17.18 3.16 -3.36
N SER A 170 -16.33 2.53 -2.54
CA SER A 170 -16.73 1.37 -1.72
C SER A 170 -16.52 1.56 -0.22
N ILE A 171 -15.50 2.30 0.21
CA ILE A 171 -15.11 2.36 1.63
C ILE A 171 -14.49 3.72 1.92
N ARG A 172 -15.33 4.70 2.23
CA ARG A 172 -14.85 5.84 3.02
C ARG A 172 -14.79 5.38 4.48
N PRO A 173 -13.88 5.92 5.31
CA PRO A 173 -13.78 5.55 6.73
C PRO A 173 -15.11 5.73 7.47
N GLU A 174 -15.89 6.72 7.06
CA GLU A 174 -17.26 7.01 7.52
C GLU A 174 -18.29 5.92 7.19
N ASP A 175 -18.05 5.07 6.18
CA ASP A 175 -18.96 3.97 5.79
C ASP A 175 -18.67 2.67 6.57
N LEU A 176 -17.68 2.66 7.47
CA LEU A 176 -17.34 1.53 8.35
C LEU A 176 -18.08 1.62 9.70
N ALA A 177 -19.29 2.18 9.69
CA ALA A 177 -20.14 2.28 10.87
C ALA A 177 -20.44 0.88 11.43
N GLY A 178 -20.12 0.68 12.70
CA GLY A 178 -20.33 -0.59 13.37
C GLY A 178 -19.95 -0.51 14.84
N SER A 179 -20.87 -0.91 15.71
CA SER A 179 -20.64 -1.04 17.14
C SER A 179 -20.43 -2.50 17.52
N LEU A 180 -19.28 -2.83 18.12
CA LEU A 180 -18.97 -4.16 18.64
C LEU A 180 -18.63 -4.05 20.13
N ASP A 181 -19.19 -4.92 20.97
CA ASP A 181 -18.94 -4.97 22.41
C ASP A 181 -19.17 -3.62 23.14
N GLY A 182 -20.18 -2.86 22.69
CA GLY A 182 -20.50 -1.54 23.21
C GLY A 182 -19.55 -0.41 22.76
N VAL A 183 -18.58 -0.71 21.89
CA VAL A 183 -17.63 0.27 21.32
C VAL A 183 -18.02 0.59 19.87
N ASP A 184 -18.24 1.87 19.57
CA ASP A 184 -18.52 2.37 18.22
C ASP A 184 -17.21 2.65 17.46
N TYR A 185 -16.71 1.62 16.77
CA TYR A 185 -15.46 1.71 16.00
C TYR A 185 -15.59 2.62 14.77
N GLY A 186 -16.79 2.74 14.21
CA GLY A 186 -17.05 3.66 13.10
C GLY A 186 -16.83 5.11 13.51
N ARG A 187 -17.40 5.51 14.65
CA ARG A 187 -17.18 6.85 15.21
C ARG A 187 -15.72 7.12 15.58
N ILE A 188 -15.05 6.14 16.20
CA ILE A 188 -13.62 6.24 16.52
C ILE A 188 -12.79 6.45 15.25
N LEU A 189 -13.09 5.70 14.18
CA LEU A 189 -12.38 5.80 12.91
C LEU A 189 -12.57 7.16 12.25
N VAL A 190 -13.79 7.70 12.23
CA VAL A 190 -14.07 9.06 11.72
C VAL A 190 -13.26 10.10 12.48
N GLN A 191 -13.25 10.05 13.82
CA GLN A 191 -12.50 10.99 14.63
C GLN A 191 -10.98 10.89 14.42
N ILE A 192 -10.46 9.68 14.24
CA ILE A 192 -9.04 9.48 13.91
C ILE A 192 -8.73 10.11 12.54
N VAL A 193 -9.57 9.86 11.54
CA VAL A 193 -9.38 10.39 10.19
C VAL A 193 -9.44 11.91 10.20
N ASP A 194 -10.41 12.52 10.88
CA ASP A 194 -10.54 13.97 10.98
C ASP A 194 -9.28 14.63 11.58
N VAL A 195 -8.73 14.05 12.66
CA VAL A 195 -7.53 14.57 13.32
C VAL A 195 -6.26 14.27 12.53
N ALA A 196 -6.17 13.08 11.93
CA ALA A 196 -5.00 12.60 11.22
C ALA A 196 -4.96 13.05 9.75
N TYR A 197 -6.02 13.64 9.21
CA TYR A 197 -6.16 13.99 7.79
C TYR A 197 -4.94 14.76 7.27
N TRP A 198 -4.62 15.89 7.89
CA TRP A 198 -3.50 16.74 7.48
C TRP A 198 -2.12 16.12 7.77
N PRO A 199 -1.85 15.58 8.98
CA PRO A 199 -0.59 14.89 9.26
C PRO A 199 -0.28 13.76 8.28
N VAL A 200 -1.25 12.88 7.99
CA VAL A 200 -1.08 11.75 7.07
C VAL A 200 -0.91 12.23 5.63
N THR A 201 -1.69 13.24 5.21
CA THR A 201 -1.55 13.86 3.88
C THR A 201 -0.14 14.44 3.68
N LEU A 202 0.35 15.22 4.65
CA LEU A 202 1.68 15.82 4.59
C LEU A 202 2.77 14.75 4.58
N PHE A 203 2.63 13.73 5.44
CA PHE A 203 3.57 12.61 5.50
C PHE A 203 3.65 11.88 4.15
N ALA A 204 2.51 11.51 3.58
CA ALA A 204 2.45 10.79 2.32
C ALA A 204 2.97 11.65 1.15
N ALA A 205 2.61 12.94 1.09
CA ALA A 205 3.12 13.87 0.08
C ALA A 205 4.65 14.04 0.19
N ALA A 206 5.17 14.28 1.40
CA ALA A 206 6.61 14.36 1.64
C ALA A 206 7.32 13.05 1.25
N ARG A 207 6.68 11.90 1.49
CA ARG A 207 7.21 10.59 1.14
C ARG A 207 7.32 10.39 -0.37
N VAL A 208 6.29 10.76 -1.13
CA VAL A 208 6.31 10.72 -2.60
C VAL A 208 7.44 11.61 -3.13
N VAL A 209 7.50 12.87 -2.68
CA VAL A 209 8.54 13.82 -3.12
C VAL A 209 9.93 13.29 -2.81
N PHE A 210 10.13 12.76 -1.59
CA PHE A 210 11.40 12.18 -1.18
C PHE A 210 11.81 10.97 -2.02
N ASP A 211 10.89 10.04 -2.27
CA ASP A 211 11.19 8.84 -3.05
C ASP A 211 11.47 9.19 -4.54
N LEU A 212 10.83 10.25 -5.08
CA LEU A 212 11.19 10.80 -6.39
C LEU A 212 12.58 11.43 -6.42
N MET A 213 12.95 12.24 -5.41
CA MET A 213 14.32 12.78 -5.28
C MET A 213 15.35 11.66 -5.16
N ARG A 214 15.03 10.61 -4.40
CA ARG A 214 15.88 9.44 -4.25
C ARG A 214 16.06 8.69 -5.58
N ALA A 215 14.99 8.53 -6.36
CA ALA A 215 15.06 7.95 -7.69
C ALA A 215 15.95 8.77 -8.63
N ALA A 216 15.80 10.10 -8.62
CA ALA A 216 16.62 11.00 -9.43
C ALA A 216 18.11 10.99 -9.03
N SER A 217 18.41 10.80 -7.74
CA SER A 217 19.79 10.74 -7.23
C SER A 217 20.52 9.41 -7.49
N GLY A 218 19.90 8.44 -8.17
CA GLY A 218 20.49 7.13 -8.41
C GLY A 218 20.58 6.23 -7.17
N GLY A 219 19.85 6.56 -6.09
CA GLY A 219 19.81 5.76 -4.87
C GLY A 219 20.99 5.97 -3.92
N ASN A 220 21.38 7.23 -3.69
CA ASN A 220 22.38 7.60 -2.69
C ASN A 220 22.06 6.96 -1.32
N ALA A 221 23.03 6.20 -0.78
CA ALA A 221 22.87 5.46 0.47
C ALA A 221 22.64 6.38 1.68
N ARG A 222 23.28 7.56 1.71
CA ARG A 222 23.09 8.55 2.78
C ARG A 222 21.69 9.15 2.74
N LEU A 223 21.23 9.54 1.56
CA LEU A 223 19.86 10.03 1.38
C LEU A 223 18.86 8.98 1.83
N THR A 224 19.04 7.73 1.39
CA THR A 224 18.22 6.59 1.81
C THR A 224 18.17 6.42 3.34
N ALA A 225 19.32 6.52 4.00
CA ALA A 225 19.40 6.38 5.45
C ALA A 225 18.68 7.52 6.17
N VAL A 226 18.86 8.78 5.73
CA VAL A 226 18.12 9.94 6.26
C VAL A 226 16.61 9.73 6.14
N GLY A 227 16.14 9.28 4.98
CA GLY A 227 14.72 8.98 4.79
C GLY A 227 14.20 7.86 5.67
N ASP A 228 14.95 6.76 5.84
CA ASP A 228 14.51 5.68 6.73
C ASP A 228 14.44 6.11 8.19
N ILE A 229 15.30 7.02 8.63
CA ILE A 229 15.28 7.58 9.98
C ILE A 229 14.11 8.56 10.12
N SER A 230 13.99 9.54 9.23
CA SER A 230 12.98 10.60 9.37
C SER A 230 11.56 10.07 9.24
N PHE A 231 11.29 9.27 8.21
CA PHE A 231 9.95 8.71 8.00
C PHE A 231 9.65 7.58 8.98
N GLY A 232 10.67 6.81 9.39
CA GLY A 232 10.49 5.81 10.46
C GLY A 232 10.17 6.46 11.80
N ALA A 233 10.85 7.55 12.17
CA ALA A 233 10.57 8.30 13.38
C ALA A 233 9.19 8.96 13.35
N ALA A 234 8.80 9.56 12.21
CA ALA A 234 7.47 10.14 12.05
C ALA A 234 6.35 9.08 12.09
N ALA A 235 6.56 7.90 11.49
CA ALA A 235 5.61 6.79 11.58
C ALA A 235 5.52 6.23 13.01
N ALA A 236 6.66 6.06 13.69
CA ALA A 236 6.71 5.65 15.09
C ALA A 236 5.99 6.66 16.01
N TRP A 237 6.16 7.97 15.75
CA TRP A 237 5.41 9.01 16.45
C TRP A 237 3.90 8.89 16.22
N GLY A 238 3.46 8.69 14.97
CA GLY A 238 2.05 8.46 14.67
C GLY A 238 1.46 7.26 15.41
N LEU A 239 2.23 6.18 15.55
CA LEU A 239 1.83 4.98 16.31
C LEU A 239 1.79 5.23 17.83
N LEU A 240 2.73 6.02 18.38
CA LEU A 240 2.66 6.47 19.77
C LEU A 240 1.43 7.35 20.00
N TRP A 241 1.10 8.22 19.05
CA TRP A 241 -0.11 9.02 19.12
C TRP A 241 -1.37 8.16 19.09
N LEU A 242 -1.43 7.14 18.22
CA LEU A 242 -2.51 6.16 18.24
C LEU A 242 -2.64 5.46 19.59
N TRP A 243 -1.52 5.08 20.19
CA TRP A 243 -1.48 4.37 21.47
C TRP A 243 -1.88 5.23 22.68
N PHE A 244 -1.41 6.47 22.78
CA PHE A 244 -1.55 7.29 24.00
C PHE A 244 -2.61 8.39 23.95
N TRP A 245 -2.89 8.94 22.77
CA TRP A 245 -3.66 10.20 22.67
C TRP A 245 -4.84 10.14 21.69
N SER A 246 -4.89 9.13 20.83
CA SER A 246 -5.96 9.05 19.83
C SER A 246 -7.30 8.59 20.44
N PRO A 247 -8.42 8.81 19.72
CA PRO A 247 -9.71 8.21 20.06
C PRO A 247 -9.71 6.68 20.19
N LEU A 248 -8.73 5.99 19.59
CA LEU A 248 -8.56 4.54 19.72
C LEU A 248 -7.88 4.14 21.03
N SER A 249 -7.14 5.05 21.67
CA SER A 249 -6.32 4.78 22.86
C SER A 249 -7.11 4.10 23.98
N PRO A 250 -8.32 4.55 24.39
CA PRO A 250 -9.08 3.90 25.46
C PRO A 250 -9.44 2.43 25.17
N VAL A 251 -9.45 2.04 23.90
CA VAL A 251 -9.81 0.70 23.44
C VAL A 251 -8.60 -0.22 23.42
N ILE A 252 -7.45 0.26 22.94
CA ILE A 252 -6.26 -0.58 22.70
C ILE A 252 -5.18 -0.46 23.77
N TRP A 253 -5.16 0.64 24.53
CA TRP A 253 -4.09 0.93 25.48
C TRP A 253 -4.14 -0.01 26.68
N VAL A 254 -2.97 -0.38 27.16
CA VAL A 254 -2.79 -1.26 28.31
C VAL A 254 -1.65 -0.73 29.18
N GLY A 255 -1.87 -0.68 30.50
CA GLY A 255 -0.93 -0.08 31.45
C GLY A 255 0.21 -1.00 31.87
N THR A 256 0.05 -2.32 31.77
CA THR A 256 1.05 -3.29 32.21
C THR A 256 1.31 -4.40 31.18
N ALA A 257 2.48 -5.04 31.28
CA ALA A 257 2.81 -6.19 30.44
C ALA A 257 1.91 -7.40 30.72
N THR A 258 1.50 -7.60 31.98
CA THR A 258 0.57 -8.67 32.39
C THR A 258 -0.78 -8.53 31.69
N ASP A 259 -1.39 -7.35 31.77
CA ASP A 259 -2.67 -7.07 31.12
C ASP A 259 -2.58 -7.25 29.59
N PHE A 260 -1.42 -6.94 28.99
CA PHE A 260 -1.18 -7.17 27.57
C PHE A 260 -1.20 -8.66 27.24
N PHE A 261 -0.46 -9.48 27.99
CA PHE A 261 -0.42 -10.93 27.77
C PHE A 261 -1.75 -11.61 28.06
N ASP A 262 -2.50 -11.13 29.06
CA ASP A 262 -3.83 -11.65 29.38
C ASP A 262 -4.81 -11.38 28.24
N ARG A 263 -4.77 -10.18 27.67
CA ARG A 263 -5.58 -9.80 26.49
C ARG A 263 -5.17 -10.53 25.21
N VAL A 264 -3.89 -10.89 25.06
CA VAL A 264 -3.43 -11.74 23.95
C VAL A 264 -3.89 -13.18 24.15
N ARG A 265 -3.83 -13.71 25.39
CA ARG A 265 -4.26 -15.09 25.69
C ARG A 265 -5.76 -15.27 25.46
N SER A 266 -6.58 -14.27 25.82
CA SER A 266 -8.03 -14.34 25.63
C SER A 266 -8.44 -14.51 24.17
N LEU A 267 -7.63 -14.06 23.20
CA LEU A 267 -7.87 -14.30 21.77
C LEU A 267 -7.79 -15.78 21.37
N PHE A 268 -7.13 -16.62 22.16
CA PHE A 268 -6.93 -18.04 21.85
C PHE A 268 -7.84 -18.96 22.67
N ASP A 269 -8.50 -18.43 23.70
CA ASP A 269 -9.41 -19.18 24.56
C ASP A 269 -10.81 -19.26 23.93
N ARG A 270 -11.07 -20.35 23.21
CA ARG A 270 -12.35 -20.65 22.52
C ARG A 270 -13.60 -20.73 23.42
N THR A 271 -13.43 -20.72 24.74
CA THR A 271 -14.50 -20.91 25.73
C THR A 271 -14.90 -19.62 26.46
N GLY A 272 -14.27 -18.48 26.15
CA GLY A 272 -14.57 -17.19 26.77
C GLY A 272 -15.73 -16.43 26.12
N ASP A 273 -16.29 -15.48 26.86
CA ASP A 273 -17.21 -14.46 26.35
C ASP A 273 -16.47 -13.64 25.27
N HIS A 274 -16.99 -13.57 24.04
CA HIS A 274 -16.25 -13.08 22.84
C HIS A 274 -16.08 -11.54 22.79
N GLY A 275 -16.03 -10.88 23.95
CA GLY A 275 -15.92 -9.43 24.06
C GLY A 275 -14.47 -8.94 23.92
N GLY A 276 -14.22 -8.08 22.93
CA GLY A 276 -12.99 -7.29 22.80
C GLY A 276 -11.91 -7.89 21.90
N GLU A 277 -12.22 -8.91 21.09
CA GLU A 277 -11.27 -9.53 20.15
C GLU A 277 -10.67 -8.52 19.17
N LEU A 278 -11.51 -7.67 18.59
CA LEU A 278 -11.07 -6.63 17.65
C LEU A 278 -10.10 -5.64 18.31
N ALA A 279 -10.38 -5.24 19.55
CA ALA A 279 -9.52 -4.34 20.30
C ALA A 279 -8.15 -4.97 20.61
N ALA A 280 -8.13 -6.26 20.95
CA ALA A 280 -6.89 -6.99 21.18
C ALA A 280 -6.07 -7.15 19.87
N LEU A 281 -6.72 -7.41 18.74
CA LEU A 281 -6.07 -7.45 17.43
C LEU A 281 -5.46 -6.09 17.06
N LEU A 282 -6.21 -5.00 17.21
CA LEU A 282 -5.73 -3.64 16.94
C LEU A 282 -4.57 -3.27 17.85
N MET A 283 -4.62 -3.63 19.13
CA MET A 283 -3.51 -3.47 20.08
C MET A 283 -2.24 -4.17 19.58
N ILE A 284 -2.33 -5.45 19.20
CA ILE A 284 -1.20 -6.24 18.68
C ILE A 284 -0.64 -5.57 17.41
N ILE A 285 -1.50 -5.16 16.49
CA ILE A 285 -1.10 -4.50 15.24
C ILE A 285 -0.30 -3.22 15.53
N VAL A 286 -0.79 -2.35 16.43
CA VAL A 286 -0.13 -1.08 16.76
C VAL A 286 1.23 -1.32 17.42
N VAL A 287 1.33 -2.26 18.37
CA VAL A 287 2.60 -2.60 19.03
C VAL A 287 3.62 -3.14 18.05
N TRP A 288 3.25 -4.10 17.20
CA TRP A 288 4.17 -4.69 16.23
C TRP A 288 4.54 -3.72 15.11
N ALA A 289 3.61 -2.88 14.66
CA ALA A 289 3.93 -1.79 13.74
C ALA A 289 4.98 -0.85 14.34
N PHE A 290 4.85 -0.51 15.63
CA PHE A 290 5.80 0.36 16.31
C PHE A 290 7.20 -0.27 16.39
N VAL A 291 7.28 -1.55 16.77
CA VAL A 291 8.54 -2.31 16.77
C VAL A 291 9.17 -2.32 15.37
N GLY A 292 8.36 -2.51 14.32
CA GLY A 292 8.79 -2.46 12.92
C GLY A 292 9.41 -1.13 12.53
N GLU A 293 8.79 -0.01 12.93
CA GLU A 293 9.31 1.33 12.65
C GLU A 293 10.57 1.66 13.47
N VAL A 294 10.64 1.24 14.73
CA VAL A 294 11.88 1.37 15.53
C VAL A 294 13.03 0.60 14.86
N TRP A 295 12.78 -0.63 14.42
CA TRP A 295 13.79 -1.41 13.70
C TRP A 295 14.20 -0.77 12.38
N ARG A 296 13.27 -0.12 11.68
CA ARG A 296 13.58 0.65 10.47
C ARG A 296 14.51 1.82 10.78
N VAL A 297 14.24 2.59 11.83
CA VAL A 297 15.09 3.70 12.29
C VAL A 297 16.48 3.20 12.66
N LEU A 298 16.57 2.13 13.47
CA LEU A 298 17.85 1.54 13.88
C LEU A 298 18.69 1.08 12.69
N ARG A 299 18.07 0.42 11.70
CA ARG A 299 18.77 0.04 10.46
C ARG A 299 19.24 1.26 9.65
N GLY A 300 18.45 2.34 9.65
CA GLY A 300 18.83 3.60 9.01
C GLY A 300 20.05 4.23 9.68
N VAL A 301 20.05 4.29 11.02
CA VAL A 301 21.18 4.78 11.82
C VAL A 301 22.43 3.93 11.59
N GLY A 302 22.29 2.60 11.64
CA GLY A 302 23.40 1.68 11.37
C GLY A 302 24.02 1.87 9.99
N ARG A 303 23.20 2.16 8.95
CA ARG A 303 23.69 2.49 7.61
C ARG A 303 24.47 3.82 7.55
N MET A 304 24.09 4.82 8.35
CA MET A 304 24.88 6.06 8.44
C MET A 304 26.24 5.84 9.12
N ILE A 305 26.28 5.02 10.18
CA ILE A 305 27.49 4.79 10.97
C ILE A 305 28.49 3.90 10.22
N VAL A 306 28.04 2.82 9.61
CA VAL A 306 28.92 1.80 9.00
C VAL A 306 29.46 2.22 7.63
N GLY A 307 28.91 3.28 7.01
CA GLY A 307 29.43 3.85 5.75
C GLY A 307 29.40 2.91 4.54
N ARG A 308 28.81 1.71 4.65
CA ARG A 308 28.60 0.81 3.51
C ARG A 308 27.45 1.33 2.65
N CYS A 309 27.84 2.14 1.66
CA CYS A 309 27.09 2.42 0.45
C CYS A 309 26.85 1.14 -0.36
#